data_AF-A0A2G2DQB6-F1
#
_entry.id   AF-A0A2G2DQB6-F1
#
_cell.length_a   1.000
_cell.length_b   1.000
_cell.length_c   1.000
_cell.angle_alpha   90.00
_cell.angle_beta   90.00
_cell.angle_gamma   90.00
#
_symmetry.space_group_name_H-M   'P 1'
#
loop_
_entity.id
_entity.type
_entity.pdbx_description
1 polymer ?
#
loop_
_entity_poly.entity_id
_entity_poly.type
_entity_poly.pdbx_seq_one_letter_code
_entity_poly.pdbx_strand_id
1 'polypeptide(L)'
;MGSKMKIQNICKLCLMAIVGFFLCSNIEAGELPWEKALPFENATIHYSVSGMGHGEEIVYVRDYGKEQATYLDSTTKIMGMAVRERSVEIVDVDFVYSYDLQAQEGTKNVNPQKYMVKAYANLTAEEKNKVQKNAIEMGGTLAEGMGGVLQQNAIELLGFGCDKIDMMGGGVIYLLHGTDLPLKAEMNMMGMKTSIVATSIDIGAVDPKYFMHPKGIVAIVDLEGDAMAETMGVQIINALKDPKAAKKGFAAAVNGTRLESMAEEDKQKLEQGAELLKGIQNIFGQ
;
A
#
# COMPACT_ATOMS: atom_id res chain seq x y z
N MET A 1 -22.10 -1.18 -24.32
CA MET A 1 -21.01 -2.08 -23.87
C MET A 1 -19.96 -1.21 -23.20
N GLY A 2 -20.00 -1.03 -21.87
CA GLY A 2 -19.15 -0.01 -21.23
C GLY A 2 -19.25 0.08 -19.72
N SER A 3 -19.31 -1.05 -19.00
CA SER A 3 -19.39 -1.02 -17.52
C SER A 3 -18.87 -2.30 -16.87
N LYS A 4 -17.75 -2.85 -17.36
CA LYS A 4 -17.11 -4.04 -16.75
C LYS A 4 -15.68 -3.82 -16.23
N MET A 5 -15.12 -2.63 -16.32
CA MET A 5 -13.66 -2.46 -16.16
C MET A 5 -13.29 -1.21 -15.35
N LYS A 6 -13.82 -1.09 -14.13
CA LYS A 6 -13.31 -0.13 -13.12
C LYS A 6 -13.19 -0.73 -11.71
N ILE A 7 -13.85 -1.86 -11.42
CA ILE A 7 -13.83 -2.48 -10.08
C ILE A 7 -12.49 -3.18 -9.79
N GLN A 8 -11.76 -3.65 -10.80
CA GLN A 8 -10.45 -4.28 -10.60
C GLN A 8 -9.33 -3.30 -10.23
N ASN A 9 -9.43 -2.02 -10.63
CA ASN A 9 -8.40 -1.02 -10.33
C ASN A 9 -8.55 -0.38 -8.94
N ILE A 10 -9.74 -0.43 -8.34
CA ILE A 10 -9.99 0.12 -7.00
C ILE A 10 -9.34 -0.74 -5.90
N CYS A 11 -9.09 -2.03 -6.15
CA CYS A 11 -8.50 -2.93 -5.16
C CYS A 11 -6.96 -2.94 -5.15
N LYS A 12 -6.31 -2.59 -6.28
CA LYS A 12 -4.84 -2.60 -6.40
C LYS A 12 -4.19 -1.40 -5.72
N LEU A 13 -4.84 -0.23 -5.75
CA LEU A 13 -4.33 0.98 -5.10
C LEU A 13 -4.41 0.94 -3.56
N CYS A 14 -5.29 0.11 -2.98
CA CYS A 14 -5.55 0.10 -1.54
C CYS A 14 -4.67 -0.87 -0.72
N LEU A 15 -4.04 -1.87 -1.33
CA LEU A 15 -3.34 -2.91 -0.56
C LEU A 15 -1.84 -2.69 -0.44
N MET A 16 -1.18 -2.11 -1.45
CA MET A 16 0.28 -1.91 -1.42
C MET A 16 0.71 -0.48 -1.10
N ALA A 17 -0.18 0.52 -1.20
CA ALA A 17 0.16 1.92 -0.93
C ALA A 17 -0.21 2.43 0.48
N ILE A 18 -0.85 1.62 1.34
CA ILE A 18 -1.44 2.13 2.61
C ILE A 18 -0.66 1.70 3.87
N VAL A 19 0.23 0.70 3.83
CA VAL A 19 0.86 0.17 5.06
C VAL A 19 2.38 0.14 4.97
N GLY A 20 2.99 1.29 5.23
CA GLY A 20 4.42 1.39 5.46
C GLY A 20 4.83 2.84 5.41
N PHE A 21 4.64 3.60 6.48
CA PHE A 21 4.90 5.05 6.39
C PHE A 21 5.63 5.66 7.58
N PHE A 22 5.89 4.94 8.67
CA PHE A 22 6.35 5.61 9.88
C PHE A 22 7.05 4.69 10.88
N LEU A 23 8.37 4.48 10.80
CA LEU A 23 9.18 4.09 11.97
C LEU A 23 10.61 4.66 11.91
N CYS A 24 11.21 4.89 13.08
CA CYS A 24 12.28 5.87 13.34
C CYS A 24 13.71 5.47 12.94
N SER A 25 14.54 6.47 12.63
CA SER A 25 16.00 6.50 12.80
C SER A 25 16.47 7.96 12.90
N ASN A 26 17.70 8.15 13.37
CA ASN A 26 18.25 9.36 14.01
C ASN A 26 18.17 10.65 13.18
N ILE A 27 17.74 11.72 13.86
CA ILE A 27 17.56 13.06 13.31
C ILE A 27 18.93 13.72 13.09
N GLU A 28 19.42 13.70 11.86
CA GLU A 28 20.31 14.73 11.34
C GLU A 28 19.48 15.75 10.54
N ALA A 29 19.87 17.02 10.58
CA ALA A 29 19.08 18.11 10.02
C ALA A 29 18.96 17.97 8.48
N GLY A 30 17.82 17.49 7.99
CA GLY A 30 17.50 17.47 6.55
C GLY A 30 16.53 16.39 6.09
N GLU A 31 16.30 15.34 6.87
CA GLU A 31 15.49 14.20 6.43
C GLU A 31 13.99 14.38 6.73
N LEU A 32 13.13 14.10 5.74
CA LEU A 32 11.69 14.10 5.92
C LEU A 32 11.31 12.87 6.76
N PRO A 33 10.45 13.02 7.79
CA PRO A 33 10.27 11.96 8.77
C PRO A 33 9.57 10.70 8.25
N TRP A 34 9.03 10.75 7.03
CA TRP A 34 8.45 9.61 6.29
C TRP A 34 9.36 9.02 5.22
N GLU A 35 10.48 9.67 4.88
CA GLU A 35 11.46 9.09 3.96
C GLU A 35 12.39 8.19 4.78
N LYS A 36 12.15 6.88 4.74
CA LYS A 36 12.98 5.89 5.42
C LYS A 36 13.85 5.15 4.43
N ALA A 37 15.13 5.50 4.44
CA ALA A 37 16.12 4.80 3.63
C ALA A 37 16.19 3.33 4.05
N LEU A 38 16.21 2.45 3.05
CA LEU A 38 16.50 1.03 3.27
C LEU A 38 17.95 0.86 3.73
N PRO A 39 18.29 -0.21 4.46
CA PRO A 39 19.66 -0.48 4.90
C PRO A 39 20.61 -0.89 3.75
N PHE A 40 20.15 -0.85 2.51
CA PHE A 40 20.91 -1.12 1.30
C PHE A 40 20.54 -0.12 0.22
N GLU A 41 21.54 0.31 -0.57
CA GLU A 41 21.33 1.24 -1.68
C GLU A 41 20.53 0.60 -2.82
N ASN A 42 20.87 -0.67 -3.13
CA ASN A 42 20.31 -1.42 -4.24
C ASN A 42 20.08 -2.88 -3.81
N ALA A 43 18.95 -3.46 -4.21
CA ALA A 43 18.67 -4.89 -3.98
C ALA A 43 17.64 -5.44 -4.98
N THR A 44 17.68 -6.76 -5.19
CA THR A 44 16.59 -7.52 -5.79
C THR A 44 15.95 -8.39 -4.72
N ILE A 45 14.64 -8.31 -4.56
CA ILE A 45 13.90 -9.05 -3.54
C ILE A 45 12.90 -9.96 -4.24
N HIS A 46 12.99 -11.25 -3.96
CA HIS A 46 12.08 -12.25 -4.50
C HIS A 46 11.02 -12.59 -3.46
N TYR A 47 9.78 -12.73 -3.91
CA TYR A 47 8.62 -13.06 -3.08
C TYR A 47 7.85 -14.24 -3.67
N SER A 48 7.35 -15.08 -2.77
CA SER A 48 6.38 -16.14 -3.06
C SER A 48 4.99 -15.67 -2.69
N VAL A 49 4.05 -15.80 -3.64
CA VAL A 49 2.62 -15.55 -3.42
C VAL A 49 1.91 -16.90 -3.27
N SER A 50 1.13 -17.06 -2.21
CA SER A 50 0.43 -18.32 -1.88
C SER A 50 -0.94 -18.09 -1.22
N GLY A 51 -1.75 -19.15 -1.07
CA GLY A 51 -3.08 -19.10 -0.48
C GLY A 51 -4.19 -19.32 -1.53
N MET A 52 -5.02 -18.32 -1.79
CA MET A 52 -6.07 -18.36 -2.82
C MET A 52 -5.50 -18.40 -4.25
N GLY A 53 -4.27 -17.95 -4.41
CA GLY A 53 -3.49 -18.03 -5.64
C GLY A 53 -2.09 -18.56 -5.41
N HIS A 54 -1.33 -18.68 -6.49
CA HIS A 54 0.10 -18.97 -6.48
C HIS A 54 0.80 -18.07 -7.48
N GLY A 55 2.01 -17.63 -7.18
CA GLY A 55 2.76 -16.74 -8.06
C GLY A 55 4.05 -16.28 -7.44
N GLU A 56 4.69 -15.39 -8.15
CA GLU A 56 5.93 -14.74 -7.74
C GLU A 56 5.78 -13.24 -7.88
N GLU A 57 6.45 -12.53 -6.98
CA GLU A 57 6.65 -11.10 -7.07
C GLU A 57 8.15 -10.81 -6.94
N ILE A 58 8.66 -9.86 -7.72
CA ILE A 58 10.05 -9.43 -7.66
C ILE A 58 10.06 -7.92 -7.52
N VAL A 59 10.72 -7.44 -6.47
CA VAL A 59 10.92 -6.01 -6.22
C VAL A 59 12.37 -5.66 -6.47
N TYR A 60 12.59 -4.74 -7.39
CA TYR A 60 13.88 -4.15 -7.68
C TYR A 60 13.96 -2.80 -6.99
N VAL A 61 15.03 -2.57 -6.24
CA VAL A 61 15.21 -1.35 -5.45
C VAL A 61 16.51 -0.65 -5.84
N ARG A 62 16.44 0.68 -5.97
CA ARG A 62 17.59 1.59 -6.11
C ARG A 62 17.45 2.81 -5.21
N ASP A 63 18.57 3.51 -5.04
CA ASP A 63 18.69 4.77 -4.27
C ASP A 63 18.01 4.67 -2.90
N TYR A 64 18.37 3.61 -2.16
CA TYR A 64 17.89 3.34 -0.80
C TYR A 64 16.36 3.24 -0.69
N GLY A 65 15.67 2.84 -1.76
CA GLY A 65 14.20 2.70 -1.77
C GLY A 65 13.46 3.82 -2.47
N LYS A 66 14.13 4.89 -2.91
CA LYS A 66 13.48 6.02 -3.62
C LYS A 66 13.00 5.67 -5.02
N GLU A 67 13.60 4.65 -5.63
CA GLU A 67 13.13 4.08 -6.87
C GLU A 67 12.88 2.58 -6.71
N GLN A 68 11.69 2.15 -7.10
CA GLN A 68 11.28 0.74 -7.02
C GLN A 68 10.60 0.30 -8.30
N ALA A 69 10.83 -0.96 -8.68
CA ALA A 69 10.07 -1.61 -9.74
C ALA A 69 9.59 -2.98 -9.26
N THR A 70 8.28 -3.16 -9.21
CA THR A 70 7.61 -4.37 -8.71
C THR A 70 6.99 -5.12 -9.87
N TYR A 71 7.41 -6.38 -10.05
CA TYR A 71 6.91 -7.28 -11.08
C TYR A 71 6.10 -8.37 -10.41
N LEU A 72 4.83 -8.52 -10.80
CA LEU A 72 3.94 -9.56 -10.29
C LEU A 72 3.53 -10.50 -11.43
N ASP A 73 3.67 -11.81 -11.22
CA ASP A 73 3.06 -12.85 -12.05
C ASP A 73 2.39 -13.87 -11.13
N SER A 74 1.06 -13.82 -11.06
CA SER A 74 0.30 -14.69 -10.18
C SER A 74 -0.93 -15.27 -10.86
N THR A 75 -1.43 -16.38 -10.32
CA THR A 75 -2.67 -17.02 -10.76
C THR A 75 -3.54 -17.30 -9.55
N THR A 76 -4.73 -16.71 -9.54
CA THR A 76 -5.72 -16.84 -8.47
C THR A 76 -6.92 -17.63 -8.96
N LYS A 77 -7.51 -18.48 -8.10
CA LYS A 77 -8.75 -19.19 -8.41
C LYS A 77 -9.94 -18.47 -7.77
N ILE A 78 -10.86 -18.00 -8.60
CA ILE A 78 -12.10 -17.34 -8.17
C ILE A 78 -13.28 -18.13 -8.75
N MET A 79 -14.14 -18.68 -7.88
CA MET A 79 -15.29 -19.50 -8.29
C MET A 79 -14.94 -20.63 -9.28
N GLY A 80 -13.80 -21.30 -9.05
CA GLY A 80 -13.30 -22.38 -9.91
C GLY A 80 -12.65 -21.93 -11.23
N MET A 81 -12.68 -20.64 -11.56
CA MET A 81 -11.99 -20.08 -12.72
C MET A 81 -10.61 -19.56 -12.34
N ALA A 82 -9.60 -19.91 -13.14
CA ALA A 82 -8.25 -19.37 -12.98
C ALA A 82 -8.17 -17.98 -13.64
N VAL A 83 -7.80 -16.98 -12.86
CA VAL A 83 -7.51 -15.62 -13.32
C VAL A 83 -6.01 -15.40 -13.13
N ARG A 84 -5.29 -15.18 -14.22
CA ARG A 84 -3.88 -14.81 -14.16
C ARG A 84 -3.78 -13.30 -14.02
N GLU A 85 -2.79 -12.83 -13.30
CA GLU A 85 -2.42 -11.43 -13.18
C GLU A 85 -0.96 -11.27 -13.56
N ARG A 86 -0.66 -10.31 -14.45
CA ARG A 86 0.72 -9.92 -14.79
C ARG A 86 0.79 -8.42 -14.80
N SER A 87 1.58 -7.84 -13.91
CA SER A 87 1.71 -6.39 -13.80
C SER A 87 3.12 -5.95 -13.51
N VAL A 88 3.38 -4.69 -13.84
CA VAL A 88 4.60 -3.98 -13.46
C VAL A 88 4.19 -2.67 -12.82
N GLU A 89 4.72 -2.38 -11.65
CA GLU A 89 4.64 -1.07 -11.03
C GLU A 89 6.03 -0.46 -10.98
N ILE A 90 6.17 0.80 -11.38
CA ILE A 90 7.43 1.56 -11.29
C ILE A 90 7.14 2.81 -10.49
N VAL A 91 7.86 2.98 -9.40
CA VAL A 91 7.74 4.12 -8.49
C VAL A 91 9.05 4.91 -8.53
N ASP A 92 8.93 6.21 -8.74
CA ASP A 92 10.01 7.17 -8.57
C ASP A 92 9.54 8.33 -7.66
N VAL A 93 10.43 9.30 -7.42
CA VAL A 93 10.17 10.48 -6.58
C VAL A 93 9.00 11.34 -7.06
N ASP A 94 8.66 11.31 -8.35
CA ASP A 94 7.63 12.15 -8.93
C ASP A 94 6.34 11.39 -9.24
N PHE A 95 6.43 10.11 -9.64
CA PHE A 95 5.34 9.37 -10.23
C PHE A 95 5.29 7.90 -9.79
N VAL A 96 4.07 7.38 -9.84
CA VAL A 96 3.76 5.95 -9.80
C VAL A 96 3.20 5.57 -11.16
N TYR A 97 3.82 4.59 -11.80
CA TYR A 97 3.36 4.00 -13.05
C TYR A 97 2.89 2.58 -12.79
N SER A 98 1.67 2.26 -13.19
CA SER A 98 1.12 0.90 -13.06
C SER A 98 0.79 0.38 -14.45
N TYR A 99 1.24 -0.83 -14.77
CA TYR A 99 1.03 -1.49 -16.05
C TYR A 99 0.34 -2.83 -15.85
N ASP A 100 -0.79 -3.03 -16.54
CA ASP A 100 -1.40 -4.35 -16.72
C ASP A 100 -0.88 -4.96 -18.02
N LEU A 101 -0.01 -5.97 -17.90
CA LEU A 101 0.63 -6.60 -19.04
C LEU A 101 -0.32 -7.52 -19.82
N GLN A 102 -1.45 -7.92 -19.24
CA GLN A 102 -2.44 -8.73 -19.95
C GLN A 102 -3.41 -7.86 -20.73
N ALA A 103 -3.90 -6.79 -20.09
CA ALA A 103 -4.78 -5.82 -20.73
C ALA A 103 -4.02 -4.92 -21.71
N GLN A 104 -2.68 -4.85 -21.63
CA GLN A 104 -1.85 -3.91 -22.38
C GLN A 104 -2.23 -2.45 -22.09
N GLU A 105 -2.54 -2.18 -20.82
CA GLU A 105 -2.95 -0.87 -20.33
C GLU A 105 -1.95 -0.36 -19.30
N GLY A 106 -1.80 0.97 -19.22
CA GLY A 106 -0.94 1.60 -18.23
C GLY A 106 -1.57 2.88 -17.69
N THR A 107 -1.33 3.15 -16.41
CA THR A 107 -1.72 4.39 -15.73
C THR A 107 -0.49 5.09 -15.17
N LYS A 108 -0.58 6.41 -15.09
CA LYS A 108 0.43 7.27 -14.49
C LYS A 108 -0.26 8.18 -13.49
N ASN A 109 0.26 8.19 -12.27
CA ASN A 109 -0.19 9.06 -11.19
C ASN A 109 0.99 9.80 -10.56
N VAL A 110 0.76 11.00 -10.03
CA VAL A 110 1.74 11.71 -9.21
C VAL A 110 1.94 10.96 -7.89
N ASN A 111 3.20 10.79 -7.48
CA ASN A 111 3.54 10.21 -6.19
C ASN A 111 3.01 11.12 -5.05
N PRO A 112 2.14 10.65 -4.14
CA PRO A 112 1.61 11.45 -3.04
C PRO A 112 2.70 12.08 -2.16
N GLN A 113 3.88 11.46 -2.05
CA GLN A 113 5.01 12.00 -1.30
C GLN A 113 5.41 13.39 -1.79
N LYS A 114 5.29 13.67 -3.09
CA LYS A 114 5.56 15.00 -3.66
C LYS A 114 4.69 16.09 -3.03
N TYR A 115 3.41 15.79 -2.79
CA TYR A 115 2.49 16.71 -2.14
C TYR A 115 2.74 16.79 -0.63
N MET A 116 3.19 15.71 0.01
CA MET A 116 3.63 15.74 1.40
C MET A 116 4.84 16.66 1.60
N VAL A 117 5.86 16.55 0.74
CA VAL A 117 7.05 17.42 0.75
C VAL A 117 6.63 18.88 0.58
N LYS A 118 5.76 19.16 -0.41
CA LYS A 118 5.25 20.51 -0.66
C LYS A 118 4.45 21.07 0.53
N ALA A 119 3.56 20.27 1.11
CA ALA A 119 2.76 20.67 2.26
C ALA A 119 3.64 20.90 3.50
N TYR A 120 4.65 20.07 3.73
CA TYR A 120 5.60 20.22 4.82
C TYR A 120 6.49 21.45 4.65
N ALA A 121 6.97 21.72 3.44
CA ALA A 121 7.81 22.88 3.15
C ALA A 121 7.13 24.20 3.57
N ASN A 122 5.81 24.28 3.40
CA ASN A 122 4.97 25.43 3.73
C ASN A 122 4.68 25.58 5.24
N LEU A 123 5.07 24.63 6.08
CA LEU A 123 4.88 24.72 7.52
C LEU A 123 5.86 25.67 8.19
N THR A 124 5.42 26.30 9.27
CA THR A 124 6.29 27.03 10.19
C THR A 124 7.29 26.10 10.88
N ALA A 125 8.38 26.63 11.44
CA ALA A 125 9.36 25.83 12.17
C ALA A 125 8.73 25.08 13.36
N GLU A 126 7.78 25.68 14.06
CA GLU A 126 7.06 25.03 15.16
C GLU A 126 6.21 23.85 14.66
N GLU A 127 5.49 24.03 13.55
CA GLU A 127 4.69 22.97 12.95
C GLU A 127 5.58 21.84 12.39
N LYS A 128 6.73 22.16 11.78
CA LYS A 128 7.71 21.16 11.32
C LYS A 128 8.21 20.30 12.46
N ASN A 129 8.55 20.93 13.60
CA ASN A 129 8.96 20.21 14.80
C ASN A 129 7.83 19.32 15.36
N LYS A 130 6.57 19.79 15.34
CA LYS A 130 5.41 18.98 15.74
C LYS A 130 5.24 17.78 14.80
N VAL A 131 5.27 18.01 13.49
CA VAL A 131 5.14 16.94 12.48
C VAL A 131 6.26 15.90 12.61
N GLN A 132 7.51 16.30 12.85
CA GLN A 132 8.61 15.35 13.05
C GLN A 132 8.40 14.48 14.29
N LYS A 133 8.06 15.08 15.44
CA LYS A 133 7.76 14.33 16.67
C LYS A 133 6.56 13.41 16.50
N ASN A 134 5.51 13.92 15.87
CA ASN A 134 4.29 13.17 15.68
C ASN A 134 4.45 12.08 14.62
N ALA A 135 5.29 12.23 13.60
CA ALA A 135 5.54 11.18 12.62
C ALA A 135 6.21 9.94 13.25
N ILE A 136 7.07 10.17 14.24
CA ILE A 136 7.67 9.11 15.07
C ILE A 136 6.57 8.37 15.87
N GLU A 137 5.65 9.11 16.48
CA GLU A 137 4.55 8.54 17.29
C GLU A 137 3.37 8.01 16.44
N MET A 138 3.17 8.53 15.23
CA MET A 138 2.01 8.26 14.38
C MET A 138 2.09 6.89 13.71
N GLY A 139 3.28 6.34 13.47
CA GLY A 139 3.40 4.97 12.96
C GLY A 139 2.79 3.92 13.86
N GLY A 140 3.08 4.01 15.16
CA GLY A 140 2.42 3.17 16.17
C GLY A 140 0.95 3.54 16.31
N THR A 141 0.61 4.83 16.44
CA THR A 141 -0.75 5.25 16.78
C THR A 141 -1.78 5.20 15.63
N LEU A 142 -1.34 5.23 14.36
CA LEU A 142 -2.21 5.02 13.19
C LEU A 142 -2.51 3.54 12.99
N ALA A 143 -1.51 2.66 13.16
CA ALA A 143 -1.73 1.22 13.23
C ALA A 143 -2.73 0.89 14.35
N GLU A 144 -2.53 1.42 15.56
CA GLU A 144 -3.49 1.33 16.67
C GLU A 144 -4.86 1.95 16.40
N GLY A 145 -4.88 3.08 15.69
CA GLY A 145 -6.12 3.77 15.29
C GLY A 145 -6.98 2.95 14.33
N MET A 146 -6.36 2.05 13.56
CA MET A 146 -7.02 1.07 12.70
C MET A 146 -7.18 -0.30 13.38
N GLY A 147 -7.00 -0.38 14.71
CA GLY A 147 -7.15 -1.62 15.49
C GLY A 147 -5.95 -2.57 15.43
N GLY A 148 -4.84 -2.12 14.86
CA GLY A 148 -3.58 -2.85 14.79
C GLY A 148 -2.69 -2.66 16.00
N VAL A 149 -1.71 -3.55 16.18
CA VAL A 149 -0.69 -3.41 17.22
C VAL A 149 0.65 -3.48 16.53
N LEU A 150 1.47 -2.44 16.71
CA LEU A 150 2.85 -2.45 16.27
C LEU A 150 3.72 -3.14 17.32
N GLN A 151 4.48 -4.15 16.91
CA GLN A 151 5.48 -4.81 17.74
C GLN A 151 6.84 -4.68 17.04
N GLN A 152 7.74 -3.92 17.64
CA GLN A 152 9.06 -3.71 17.07
C GLN A 152 9.93 -4.96 17.18
N ASN A 153 10.73 -5.25 16.16
CA ASN A 153 11.68 -6.38 16.11
C ASN A 153 11.03 -7.72 16.55
N ALA A 154 9.80 -7.96 16.09
CA ALA A 154 8.99 -9.10 16.48
C ALA A 154 9.52 -10.45 15.96
N ILE A 155 10.22 -10.45 14.83
CA ILE A 155 10.82 -11.65 14.22
C ILE A 155 12.04 -11.28 13.38
N GLU A 156 12.90 -12.26 13.08
CA GLU A 156 13.95 -12.15 12.08
C GLU A 156 13.56 -12.93 10.81
N LEU A 157 13.63 -12.28 9.65
CA LEU A 157 13.41 -12.89 8.34
C LEU A 157 14.60 -12.59 7.44
N LEU A 158 15.18 -13.63 6.81
CA LEU A 158 16.33 -13.50 5.90
C LEU A 158 17.54 -12.75 6.52
N GLY A 159 17.72 -12.85 7.85
CA GLY A 159 18.79 -12.16 8.58
C GLY A 159 18.46 -10.72 8.98
N PHE A 160 17.22 -10.25 8.76
CA PHE A 160 16.78 -8.90 9.10
C PHE A 160 15.71 -8.91 10.19
N GLY A 161 15.87 -8.04 11.19
CA GLY A 161 14.83 -7.75 12.17
C GLY A 161 13.61 -7.13 11.50
N CYS A 162 12.43 -7.60 11.87
CA CYS A 162 11.16 -7.16 11.30
C CYS A 162 10.21 -6.65 12.38
N ASP A 163 9.54 -5.54 12.09
CA ASP A 163 8.43 -5.02 12.87
C ASP A 163 7.12 -5.68 12.44
N LYS A 164 6.31 -6.13 13.39
CA LYS A 164 5.01 -6.73 13.13
C LYS A 164 3.90 -5.70 13.28
N ILE A 165 3.01 -5.64 12.30
CA ILE A 165 1.78 -4.85 12.35
C ILE A 165 0.61 -5.82 12.20
N ASP A 166 -0.20 -5.94 13.25
CA ASP A 166 -1.51 -6.59 13.13
C ASP A 166 -2.49 -5.65 12.42
N MET A 167 -3.31 -6.18 11.50
CA MET A 167 -4.32 -5.42 10.78
C MET A 167 -5.73 -5.90 11.17
N MET A 168 -6.69 -4.98 11.16
CA MET A 168 -8.10 -5.33 11.31
C MET A 168 -8.53 -6.35 10.24
N GLY A 169 -9.32 -7.37 10.65
CA GLY A 169 -9.70 -8.48 9.79
C GLY A 169 -8.76 -9.70 9.85
N GLY A 170 -7.75 -9.68 10.72
CA GLY A 170 -6.86 -10.82 10.96
C GLY A 170 -5.73 -10.94 9.95
N GLY A 171 -5.36 -9.84 9.30
CA GLY A 171 -4.12 -9.73 8.53
C GLY A 171 -2.94 -9.39 9.44
N VAL A 172 -1.74 -9.74 9.01
CA VAL A 172 -0.48 -9.38 9.66
C VAL A 172 0.57 -9.04 8.61
N ILE A 173 1.31 -7.96 8.83
CA ILE A 173 2.45 -7.58 8.00
C ILE A 173 3.71 -7.55 8.87
N TYR A 174 4.80 -8.05 8.33
CA TYR A 174 6.15 -7.95 8.90
C TYR A 174 6.97 -7.07 7.96
N LEU A 175 7.28 -5.86 8.43
CA LEU A 175 8.10 -4.88 7.73
C LEU A 175 9.55 -5.01 8.18
N LEU A 176 10.50 -4.82 7.28
CA LEU A 176 11.90 -4.65 7.65
C LEU A 176 12.03 -3.49 8.66
N HIS A 177 12.69 -3.73 9.79
CA HIS A 177 12.68 -2.81 10.93
C HIS A 177 13.10 -1.39 10.54
N GLY A 178 12.29 -0.40 10.92
CA GLY A 178 12.56 1.01 10.63
C GLY A 178 12.31 1.44 9.18
N THR A 179 11.72 0.58 8.35
CA THR A 179 11.40 0.86 6.94
C THR A 179 9.94 0.52 6.61
N ASP A 180 9.52 0.83 5.40
CA ASP A 180 8.20 0.49 4.84
C ASP A 180 8.21 -0.77 3.98
N LEU A 181 9.34 -1.47 3.87
CA LEU A 181 9.50 -2.64 3.01
C LEU A 181 8.93 -3.90 3.69
N PRO A 182 7.83 -4.50 3.19
CA PRO A 182 7.32 -5.75 3.73
C PRO A 182 8.23 -6.92 3.35
N LEU A 183 8.60 -7.74 4.33
CA LEU A 183 9.23 -9.05 4.08
C LEU A 183 8.23 -10.20 4.18
N LYS A 184 7.08 -9.96 4.83
CA LYS A 184 5.98 -10.91 4.86
C LYS A 184 4.65 -10.19 5.06
N ALA A 185 3.63 -10.59 4.32
CA ALA A 185 2.26 -10.15 4.52
C ALA A 185 1.32 -11.34 4.46
N GLU A 186 0.49 -11.52 5.48
CA GLU A 186 -0.61 -12.48 5.50
C GLU A 186 -1.91 -11.70 5.59
N MET A 187 -2.85 -12.02 4.72
CA MET A 187 -4.14 -11.36 4.66
C MET A 187 -5.24 -12.39 4.72
N ASN A 188 -6.26 -12.10 5.51
CA ASN A 188 -7.49 -12.88 5.57
C ASN A 188 -8.66 -11.96 5.31
N MET A 189 -9.30 -12.13 4.15
CA MET A 189 -10.50 -11.38 3.79
C MET A 189 -11.64 -12.37 3.57
N MET A 190 -12.61 -12.38 4.49
CA MET A 190 -13.80 -13.22 4.39
C MET A 190 -13.51 -14.71 4.16
N GLY A 191 -12.47 -15.25 4.81
CA GLY A 191 -12.07 -16.65 4.70
C GLY A 191 -11.12 -16.95 3.53
N MET A 192 -10.86 -15.97 2.66
CA MET A 192 -9.83 -16.04 1.63
C MET A 192 -8.49 -15.63 2.23
N LYS A 193 -7.55 -16.56 2.29
CA LYS A 193 -6.19 -16.29 2.78
C LYS A 193 -5.24 -16.07 1.61
N THR A 194 -4.43 -15.03 1.71
CA THR A 194 -3.30 -14.77 0.81
C THR A 194 -2.06 -14.53 1.67
N SER A 195 -0.92 -15.06 1.24
CA SER A 195 0.36 -14.86 1.90
C SER A 195 1.41 -14.50 0.86
N ILE A 196 2.13 -13.41 1.11
CA ILE A 196 3.27 -12.94 0.32
C ILE A 196 4.48 -12.99 1.25
N VAL A 197 5.53 -13.72 0.87
CA VAL A 197 6.71 -13.93 1.73
C VAL A 197 7.97 -13.74 0.91
N ALA A 198 8.88 -12.88 1.37
CA ALA A 198 10.20 -12.72 0.80
C ALA A 198 10.97 -14.05 0.92
N THR A 199 11.49 -14.54 -0.19
CA THR A 199 12.25 -15.78 -0.29
C THR A 199 13.75 -15.53 -0.42
N SER A 200 14.17 -14.40 -1.00
CA SER A 200 15.55 -13.93 -1.02
C SER A 200 15.64 -12.41 -1.10
N ILE A 201 16.77 -11.87 -0.61
CA ILE A 201 17.19 -10.48 -0.79
C ILE A 201 18.62 -10.51 -1.30
N ASP A 202 18.81 -10.13 -2.56
CA ASP A 202 20.09 -10.09 -3.23
C ASP A 202 20.59 -8.63 -3.27
N ILE A 203 21.43 -8.28 -2.29
CA ILE A 203 22.00 -6.93 -2.17
C ILE A 203 23.09 -6.74 -3.22
N GLY A 204 22.96 -5.69 -4.03
CA GLY A 204 23.92 -5.38 -5.08
C GLY A 204 23.31 -4.57 -6.20
N ALA A 205 24.11 -4.31 -7.23
CA ALA A 205 23.68 -3.52 -8.38
C ALA A 205 22.47 -4.17 -9.08
N VAL A 206 21.48 -3.33 -9.41
CA VAL A 206 20.30 -3.73 -10.16
C VAL A 206 20.38 -3.17 -11.58
N ASP A 207 20.08 -4.02 -12.57
CA ASP A 207 20.10 -3.63 -13.98
C ASP A 207 19.04 -2.54 -14.26
N PRO A 208 19.42 -1.38 -14.84
CA PRO A 208 18.49 -0.30 -15.15
C PRO A 208 17.30 -0.70 -16.04
N LYS A 209 17.40 -1.80 -16.79
CA LYS A 209 16.29 -2.28 -17.64
C LYS A 209 14.99 -2.57 -16.87
N TYR A 210 15.09 -2.90 -15.59
CA TYR A 210 13.92 -3.20 -14.74
C TYR A 210 13.12 -1.94 -14.36
N PHE A 211 13.70 -0.77 -14.57
CA PHE A 211 13.04 0.53 -14.34
C PHE A 211 12.56 1.17 -15.66
N MET A 212 12.74 0.47 -16.79
CA MET A 212 12.24 0.93 -18.07
C MET A 212 10.77 0.54 -18.24
N HIS A 213 9.96 1.46 -18.77
CA HIS A 213 8.56 1.18 -19.06
C HIS A 213 8.40 0.04 -20.10
N PRO A 214 7.36 -0.82 -19.97
CA PRO A 214 7.10 -1.89 -20.92
C PRO A 214 6.93 -1.39 -22.36
N LYS A 215 7.57 -2.07 -23.31
CA LYS A 215 7.47 -1.71 -24.74
C LYS A 215 6.03 -1.86 -25.23
N GLY A 216 5.53 -0.83 -25.91
CA GLY A 216 4.22 -0.87 -26.58
C GLY A 216 3.03 -0.54 -25.67
N ILE A 217 3.23 -0.29 -24.38
CA ILE A 217 2.19 0.15 -23.46
C ILE A 217 2.46 1.61 -23.09
N VAL A 218 1.48 2.48 -23.31
CA VAL A 218 1.56 3.90 -22.95
C VAL A 218 0.81 4.13 -21.64
N ALA A 219 1.48 4.68 -20.63
CA ALA A 219 0.82 5.06 -19.39
C ALA A 219 -0.01 6.33 -19.58
N ILE A 220 -1.31 6.23 -19.32
CA ILE A 220 -2.26 7.34 -19.41
C ILE A 220 -2.35 8.03 -18.06
N VAL A 221 -2.32 9.36 -18.05
CA VAL A 221 -2.47 10.15 -16.82
C VAL A 221 -3.87 9.93 -16.25
N ASP A 222 -3.92 9.57 -14.97
CA ASP A 222 -5.16 9.43 -14.21
C ASP A 222 -5.38 10.67 -13.34
N LEU A 223 -6.16 11.62 -13.86
CA LEU A 223 -6.46 12.89 -13.22
C LEU A 223 -7.23 12.73 -11.90
N GLU A 224 -8.06 11.69 -11.78
CA GLU A 224 -8.80 11.41 -10.56
C GLU A 224 -7.84 10.91 -9.48
N GLY A 225 -6.96 9.97 -9.84
CA GLY A 225 -5.89 9.51 -8.96
C GLY A 225 -4.92 10.62 -8.56
N ASP A 226 -4.57 11.55 -9.46
CA ASP A 226 -3.73 12.72 -9.13
C ASP A 226 -4.39 13.65 -8.10
N ALA A 227 -5.68 13.93 -8.25
CA ALA A 227 -6.43 14.75 -7.29
C ALA A 227 -6.55 14.03 -5.92
N MET A 228 -6.70 12.70 -5.92
CA MET A 228 -6.68 11.89 -4.70
C MET A 228 -5.30 11.91 -4.05
N ALA A 229 -4.21 11.79 -4.83
CA ALA A 229 -2.84 11.84 -4.33
C ALA A 229 -2.52 13.19 -3.67
N GLU A 230 -2.95 14.31 -4.25
CA GLU A 230 -2.81 15.64 -3.64
C GLU A 230 -3.58 15.73 -2.33
N THR A 231 -4.84 15.31 -2.34
CA THR A 231 -5.70 15.33 -1.15
C THR A 231 -5.09 14.49 -0.03
N MET A 232 -4.62 13.27 -0.35
CA MET A 232 -4.02 12.35 0.61
C MET A 232 -2.72 12.92 1.18
N GLY A 233 -1.80 13.41 0.35
CA GLY A 233 -0.54 13.97 0.81
C GLY A 233 -0.74 15.16 1.77
N VAL A 234 -1.66 16.07 1.46
CA VAL A 234 -2.00 17.21 2.33
C VAL A 234 -2.67 16.73 3.63
N GLN A 235 -3.59 15.76 3.55
CA GLN A 235 -4.27 15.22 4.73
C GLN A 235 -3.31 14.50 5.68
N ILE A 236 -2.30 13.78 5.17
CA ILE A 236 -1.29 13.13 6.01
C ILE A 236 -0.49 14.19 6.78
N ILE A 237 -0.02 15.25 6.13
CA ILE A 237 0.69 16.34 6.82
C ILE A 237 -0.21 17.01 7.87
N ASN A 238 -1.49 17.26 7.55
CA ASN A 238 -2.43 17.82 8.52
C ASN A 238 -2.68 16.87 9.71
N ALA A 239 -2.78 15.57 9.46
CA ALA A 239 -2.91 14.57 10.51
C ALA A 239 -1.67 14.54 11.41
N LEU A 240 -0.48 14.67 10.83
CA LEU A 240 0.77 14.77 11.58
C LEU A 240 0.90 16.07 12.39
N LYS A 241 0.19 17.15 12.04
CA LYS A 241 0.13 18.36 12.87
C LYS A 241 -0.71 18.17 14.13
N ASP A 242 -1.79 17.37 14.04
CA ASP A 242 -2.69 17.06 15.14
C ASP A 242 -3.23 15.61 15.06
N PRO A 243 -2.48 14.62 15.58
CA PRO A 243 -2.84 13.21 15.51
C PRO A 243 -4.14 12.87 16.26
N LYS A 244 -4.49 13.66 17.28
CA LYS A 244 -5.71 13.44 18.07
C LYS A 244 -6.95 13.84 17.27
N ALA A 245 -6.88 14.97 16.57
CA ALA A 245 -7.92 15.38 15.64
C ALA A 245 -8.05 14.38 14.48
N ALA A 246 -6.93 13.89 13.94
CA ALA A 246 -6.91 12.88 12.90
C ALA A 246 -7.56 11.56 13.34
N LYS A 247 -7.19 11.05 14.53
CA LYS A 247 -7.78 9.83 15.10
C LYS A 247 -9.30 9.96 15.27
N LYS A 248 -9.77 11.13 15.68
CA LYS A 248 -11.22 11.41 15.79
C LYS A 248 -11.91 11.45 14.43
N GLY A 249 -11.25 12.04 13.41
CA GLY A 249 -11.75 12.08 12.03
C GLY A 249 -11.80 10.70 11.37
N PHE A 250 -10.74 9.90 11.49
CA PHE A 250 -10.69 8.53 10.98
C PHE A 250 -11.66 7.60 11.71
N ALA A 251 -11.74 7.67 13.04
CA ALA A 251 -12.72 6.89 13.80
C ALA A 251 -14.16 7.29 13.45
N ALA A 252 -14.43 8.57 13.17
CA ALA A 252 -15.74 9.02 12.69
C ALA A 252 -16.05 8.52 11.27
N ALA A 253 -15.07 8.50 10.36
CA ALA A 253 -15.23 7.99 9.00
C ALA A 253 -15.44 6.46 8.97
N VAL A 254 -14.75 5.71 9.84
CA VAL A 254 -14.85 4.25 9.93
C VAL A 254 -16.09 3.81 10.72
N ASN A 255 -16.43 4.48 11.83
CA ASN A 255 -17.57 4.09 12.69
C ASN A 255 -18.88 4.83 12.40
N GLY A 256 -18.87 5.94 11.67
CA GLY A 256 -19.99 6.90 11.72
C GLY A 256 -20.44 7.51 10.40
N THR A 257 -19.92 7.13 9.22
CA THR A 257 -20.35 7.85 8.00
C THR A 257 -20.29 7.11 6.68
N ARG A 258 -20.14 5.79 6.63
CA ARG A 258 -20.21 5.11 5.32
C ARG A 258 -21.64 4.79 4.88
N LEU A 259 -22.58 4.49 5.78
CA LEU A 259 -23.95 4.15 5.40
C LEU A 259 -24.90 5.36 5.28
N GLU A 260 -24.65 6.46 5.98
CA GLU A 260 -25.57 7.62 5.95
C GLU A 260 -25.24 8.64 4.85
N SER A 261 -23.98 8.71 4.41
CA SER A 261 -23.51 9.66 3.38
C SER A 261 -23.51 9.11 1.95
N MET A 262 -23.75 7.80 1.79
CA MET A 262 -23.85 7.19 0.46
C MET A 262 -25.12 7.66 -0.25
N ALA A 263 -25.01 7.96 -1.54
CA ALA A 263 -26.17 8.12 -2.40
C ALA A 263 -27.04 6.86 -2.30
N GLU A 264 -28.36 7.03 -2.29
CA GLU A 264 -29.29 5.93 -2.02
C GLU A 264 -29.14 4.76 -3.01
N GLU A 265 -28.74 5.05 -4.25
CA GLU A 265 -28.37 4.03 -5.25
C GLU A 265 -27.20 3.15 -4.81
N ASP A 266 -26.19 3.73 -4.16
CA ASP A 266 -25.01 2.99 -3.73
C ASP A 266 -25.31 2.18 -2.48
N LYS A 267 -26.22 2.65 -1.60
CA LYS A 267 -26.74 1.83 -0.49
C LYS A 267 -27.49 0.61 -1.02
N GLN A 268 -28.36 0.80 -2.00
CA GLN A 268 -29.10 -0.31 -2.62
C GLN A 268 -28.19 -1.31 -3.32
N LYS A 269 -27.13 -0.85 -4.02
CA LYS A 269 -26.14 -1.76 -4.62
C LYS A 269 -25.36 -2.54 -3.57
N LEU A 270 -25.05 -1.92 -2.43
CA LEU A 270 -24.35 -2.58 -1.33
C LEU A 270 -25.25 -3.63 -0.64
N GLU A 271 -26.52 -3.29 -0.42
CA GLU A 271 -27.54 -4.23 0.11
C GLU A 271 -27.77 -5.41 -0.84
N GLN A 272 -27.93 -5.15 -2.14
CA GLN A 272 -28.04 -6.21 -3.15
C GLN A 272 -26.78 -7.08 -3.22
N GLY A 273 -25.60 -6.49 -3.11
CA GLY A 273 -24.34 -7.22 -3.04
C GLY A 273 -24.25 -8.10 -1.78
N ALA A 274 -24.70 -7.60 -0.64
CA ALA A 274 -24.75 -8.34 0.62
C ALA A 274 -25.78 -9.49 0.59
N GLU A 275 -26.94 -9.29 -0.02
CA GLU A 275 -27.94 -10.36 -0.22
C GLU A 275 -27.44 -11.42 -1.20
N LEU A 276 -26.76 -11.03 -2.29
CA LEU A 276 -26.15 -11.97 -3.23
C LEU A 276 -25.10 -12.85 -2.51
N LEU A 277 -24.28 -12.25 -1.64
CA LEU A 277 -23.28 -12.97 -0.85
C LEU A 277 -23.91 -13.90 0.18
N LYS A 278 -25.00 -13.49 0.85
CA LYS A 278 -25.78 -14.38 1.74
C LYS A 278 -26.41 -15.55 0.97
N GLY A 279 -26.93 -15.30 -0.24
CA GLY A 279 -27.46 -16.35 -1.12
C GLY A 279 -26.38 -17.36 -1.50
N ILE A 280 -25.18 -16.89 -1.84
CA ILE A 280 -24.02 -17.74 -2.14
C ILE A 280 -23.60 -18.54 -0.89
N GLN A 281 -23.52 -17.94 0.29
CA GLN A 281 -23.19 -18.67 1.53
C GLN A 281 -24.21 -19.77 1.86
N ASN A 282 -25.49 -19.56 1.59
CA ASN A 282 -26.52 -20.58 1.80
C ASN A 282 -26.48 -21.71 0.75
N ILE A 283 -25.93 -21.47 -0.43
CA ILE A 283 -25.75 -22.49 -1.49
C ILE A 283 -24.51 -23.37 -1.22
N PHE A 284 -23.44 -22.79 -0.65
CA PHE A 284 -22.19 -23.51 -0.37
C PHE A 284 -22.06 -23.97 1.10
N GLY A 285 -23.09 -23.74 1.92
CA GLY A 285 -23.16 -24.09 3.34
C GLY A 285 -23.88 -25.41 3.65
N GLN A 286 -24.10 -26.28 2.67
CA GLN A 286 -24.53 -27.68 2.87
C GLN A 286 -23.46 -28.64 2.35
#